data_AF-W1YN47-F1
#
_entry.id   AF-W1YN47-F1
#
_cell.length_a   1.000
_cell.length_b   1.000
_cell.length_c   1.000
_cell.angle_alpha   90.00
_cell.angle_beta   90.00
_cell.angle_gamma   90.00
#
_symmetry.space_group_name_H-M   'P 1'
#
loop_
_entity.id
_entity.type
_entity.pdbx_description
1 polymer ?
#
loop_
_entity_poly.entity_id
_entity_poly.type
_entity_poly.pdbx_seq_one_letter_code
_entity_poly.pdbx_strand_id
1 'polypeptide(L)' 'ERIVYRVARSERAHGGIIAAMATKRIGILTAGGDAPGLNAAIRGFGKAAIGVHGWELIGFRDGMRGLAENRFV' A
#
# COMPACT_ATOMS: atom_id res chain seq x y z
N GLU A 1 -6.76 -14.01 -1.05
CA GLU A 1 -6.81 -13.73 -2.51
C GLU A 1 -7.67 -12.48 -2.72
N ARG A 2 -7.28 -11.29 -3.17
CA ARG A 2 -6.12 -10.77 -3.93
C ARG A 2 -5.98 -9.28 -3.51
N ILE A 3 -4.90 -8.88 -2.82
CA ILE A 3 -4.56 -7.45 -2.66
C ILE A 3 -3.61 -7.13 -3.81
N VAL A 4 -3.93 -6.14 -4.66
CA VAL A 4 -2.99 -5.62 -5.65
C VAL A 4 -3.10 -4.09 -5.70
N TYR A 5 -2.03 -3.42 -5.27
CA TYR A 5 -1.74 -2.04 -5.69
C TYR A 5 -0.25 -1.93 -5.97
N ARG A 6 0.09 -1.38 -7.14
CA ARG A 6 1.43 -0.86 -7.46
C ARG A 6 1.24 0.53 -8.05
N VAL A 7 1.66 1.58 -7.36
CA VAL A 7 1.89 2.89 -7.97
C VAL A 7 3.35 3.24 -7.78
N ALA A 8 4.14 2.95 -8.81
CA ALA A 8 5.51 3.40 -8.94
C ALA A 8 5.63 4.13 -10.28
N ARG A 9 5.59 5.47 -10.23
CA ARG A 9 6.75 6.33 -10.54
C ARG A 9 6.38 7.78 -10.29
N SER A 10 7.04 8.38 -9.31
CA SER A 10 7.27 9.82 -9.29
C SER A 10 8.24 10.14 -10.43
N GLU A 11 7.73 10.33 -11.64
CA GLU A 11 8.46 10.88 -12.78
C GLU A 11 7.93 12.29 -13.06
N ARG A 12 8.33 13.24 -12.21
CA ARG A 12 8.54 14.68 -12.46
C ARG A 12 8.43 15.43 -11.13
N ALA A 13 9.54 15.47 -10.39
CA ALA A 13 9.86 16.67 -9.62
C ALA A 13 10.87 17.47 -10.46
N HIS A 14 10.39 18.11 -11.53
CA HIS A 14 11.16 19.18 -12.17
C HIS A 14 11.11 20.39 -11.24
N GLY A 15 12.25 20.67 -10.59
CA GLY A 15 12.57 21.97 -9.98
C GLY A 15 12.01 22.23 -8.57
N GLY A 16 12.94 22.36 -7.62
CA GLY A 16 12.77 23.18 -6.41
C GLY A 16 11.94 22.58 -5.28
N ILE A 17 12.59 22.25 -4.15
CA ILE A 17 12.06 22.15 -2.77
C ILE A 17 10.97 21.07 -2.50
N ILE A 18 10.11 20.72 -3.46
CA ILE A 18 9.00 19.78 -3.30
C ILE A 18 9.44 18.31 -3.42
N ALA A 19 10.65 18.06 -3.94
CA ALA A 19 11.26 16.72 -3.98
C ALA A 19 11.63 16.15 -2.61
N ALA A 20 11.64 16.97 -1.54
CA ALA A 20 12.07 16.55 -0.21
C ALA A 20 10.95 15.97 0.67
N MET A 21 9.67 16.04 0.25
CA MET A 21 8.58 15.43 1.00
C MET A 21 8.43 13.97 0.57
N ALA A 22 9.27 13.11 1.14
CA ALA A 22 9.27 11.66 0.88
C ALA A 22 7.83 11.11 0.95
N THR A 23 7.36 10.55 -0.16
CA THR A 23 6.07 9.88 -0.22
C THR A 23 6.03 8.79 0.86
N LYS A 24 5.05 8.87 1.77
CA LYS A 24 4.90 7.88 2.83
C LYS A 24 4.55 6.52 2.21
N ARG A 25 5.30 5.47 2.58
CA ARG A 25 5.04 4.06 2.23
C ARG A 25 4.33 3.35 3.37
N ILE A 26 3.32 2.55 3.06
CA ILE A 26 2.55 1.77 4.03
C ILE A 26 2.41 0.32 3.56
N GLY A 27 2.80 -0.61 4.44
CA GLY A 27 2.58 -2.05 4.26
C GLY A 27 1.24 -2.50 4.84
N ILE A 28 0.52 -3.37 4.13
CA ILE A 28 -0.73 -3.97 4.57
C ILE A 28 -0.60 -5.49 4.53
N LEU A 29 -1.01 -6.15 5.60
CA LEU A 29 -1.17 -7.60 5.69
C LEU A 29 -2.44 -7.92 6.45
N THR A 30 -2.96 -9.13 6.26
CA THR A 30 -4.11 -9.65 7.00
C THR A 30 -3.66 -10.75 7.95
N ALA A 31 -4.21 -10.78 9.16
CA ALA A 31 -3.96 -11.84 10.14
C ALA A 31 -5.30 -12.35 10.68
N GLY A 32 -5.41 -13.67 10.90
CA GLY A 32 -6.66 -14.33 11.25
C GLY A 32 -7.40 -14.93 10.05
N GLY A 33 -8.63 -15.40 10.28
CA GLY A 33 -9.50 -15.94 9.23
C GLY A 33 -10.22 -14.84 8.44
N ASP A 34 -10.91 -15.24 7.37
CA ASP A 34 -11.69 -14.31 6.56
C ASP A 34 -12.91 -13.79 7.33
N ALA A 35 -13.00 -12.46 7.42
CA ALA A 35 -14.12 -11.77 8.05
C ALA A 35 -14.87 -10.92 7.02
N PRO A 36 -16.22 -10.83 7.12
CA PRO A 36 -16.98 -9.92 6.28
C PRO A 36 -16.47 -8.48 6.49
N GLY A 37 -16.26 -7.76 5.37
CA GLY A 37 -15.80 -6.38 5.39
C GLY A 37 -14.28 -6.17 5.30
N LEU A 38 -13.45 -7.21 5.47
CA LEU A 38 -11.99 -7.08 5.40
C LEU A 38 -11.51 -6.49 4.05
N ASN A 39 -12.01 -7.04 2.95
CA ASN A 39 -11.71 -6.53 1.61
C ASN A 39 -12.22 -5.10 1.38
N ALA A 40 -13.37 -4.75 1.96
CA ALA A 40 -13.94 -3.42 1.86
C ALA A 40 -13.10 -2.38 2.63
N ALA A 41 -12.62 -2.74 3.83
CA ALA A 41 -11.73 -1.92 4.64
C ALA A 41 -10.40 -1.64 3.92
N ILE A 42 -9.74 -2.68 3.40
CA ILE A 42 -8.50 -2.55 2.62
C ILE A 42 -8.72 -1.65 1.40
N ARG A 43 -9.83 -1.84 0.67
CA ARG A 43 -10.16 -1.01 -0.49
C ARG A 43 -10.44 0.45 -0.13
N GLY A 44 -11.17 0.70 0.95
CA GLY A 44 -11.49 2.05 1.43
C GLY A 44 -10.23 2.81 1.83
N PHE A 45 -9.37 2.16 2.62
CA PHE A 45 -8.06 2.70 2.97
C PHE A 45 -7.21 2.97 1.74
N GLY A 46 -7.12 2.01 0.81
CA GLY A 46 -6.29 2.13 -0.39
C GLY A 46 -6.68 3.32 -1.27
N LYS A 47 -7.98 3.57 -1.42
CA LYS A 47 -8.51 4.73 -2.15
C LYS A 47 -8.11 6.06 -1.50
N ALA A 48 -8.21 6.17 -0.18
CA ALA A 48 -7.85 7.39 0.54
C ALA A 48 -6.33 7.63 0.51
N ALA A 49 -5.54 6.60 0.81
CA ALA A 49 -4.08 6.67 0.81
C ALA A 49 -3.52 7.11 -0.55
N ILE A 50 -4.00 6.51 -1.65
CA ILE A 50 -3.53 6.85 -3.00
C ILE A 50 -4.14 8.18 -3.48
N GLY A 51 -5.48 8.32 -3.39
CA GLY A 51 -6.20 9.42 -4.02
C GLY A 51 -6.15 10.75 -3.27
N VAL A 52 -6.04 10.71 -1.94
CA VAL A 52 -6.07 11.92 -1.09
C VAL A 52 -4.66 12.27 -0.60
N HIS A 53 -3.86 11.27 -0.24
CA HIS A 53 -2.57 11.48 0.39
C HIS A 53 -1.36 11.25 -0.52
N GLY A 54 -1.56 10.69 -1.72
CA GLY A 54 -0.49 10.35 -2.64
C GLY A 54 0.51 9.33 -2.07
N TRP A 55 0.07 8.50 -1.11
CA TRP A 55 0.90 7.49 -0.46
C TRP A 55 1.13 6.26 -1.33
N GLU A 56 2.24 5.58 -1.08
CA GLU A 56 2.57 4.31 -1.70
C GLU A 56 2.14 3.16 -0.78
N LEU A 57 1.51 2.13 -1.36
CA LEU A 57 1.00 0.98 -0.63
C LEU A 57 1.69 -0.30 -1.10
N ILE A 58 2.02 -1.17 -0.14
CA ILE A 58 2.62 -2.48 -0.35
C ILE A 58 1.71 -3.53 0.28
N GLY A 59 1.33 -4.57 -0.46
CA GLY A 59 0.49 -5.65 0.06
C GLY A 59 1.27 -6.93 0.31
N PHE A 60 1.35 -7.41 1.55
CA PHE A 60 1.99 -8.68 1.89
C PHE A 60 1.01 -9.85 1.78
N ARG A 61 1.47 -10.94 1.18
CA ARG A 61 0.69 -12.18 0.99
C ARG A 61 0.81 -13.08 2.22
N ASP A 62 -0.21 -13.89 2.47
CA ASP A 62 -0.29 -14.86 3.57
C ASP A 62 0.18 -14.32 4.95
N GLY A 63 -0.25 -13.09 5.24
CA GLY A 63 -0.06 -12.44 6.53
C GLY A 63 1.40 -12.32 6.96
N MET A 64 1.67 -12.69 8.22
CA MET A 64 3.01 -12.59 8.82
C MET A 64 4.06 -13.44 8.10
N ARG A 65 3.66 -14.56 7.48
CA ARG A 65 4.59 -15.41 6.73
C ARG A 65 5.14 -14.67 5.51
N GLY A 66 4.29 -14.06 4.69
CA GLY A 66 4.80 -13.29 3.55
C GLY A 66 5.51 -12.02 3.96
N LEU A 67 5.25 -11.45 5.14
CA LEU A 67 6.12 -10.39 5.67
C LEU A 67 7.54 -10.93 5.93
N ALA A 68 7.67 -12.05 6.66
CA ALA A 68 8.97 -12.65 6.97
C ALA A 68 9.74 -13.11 5.72
N GLU A 69 9.02 -13.57 4.69
CA GLU A 69 9.57 -14.10 3.44
C GLU A 69 9.68 -13.05 2.33
N ASN A 70 9.40 -11.78 2.60
CA ASN A 70 9.37 -10.69 1.60
C ASN A 70 8.45 -10.96 0.39
N ARG A 71 7.31 -11.62 0.62
CA ARG A 71 6.29 -11.90 -0.40
C ARG A 71 5.25 -10.77 -0.44
N PHE A 72 5.60 -9.66 -1.09
CA PHE A 72 4.72 -8.53 -1.30
C PHE A 72 4.48 -8.19 -2.77
N VAL A 73 3.45 -7.39 -3.03
CA VAL A 73 3.14 -6.76 -4.33
C VAL A 73 3.03 -5.25 -4.21
#